data_AF-A0A653AVV2-F1
#
_entry.id   AF-A0A653AVV2-F1
#
_cell.length_a   1.000
_cell.length_b   1.000
_cell.length_c   1.000
_cell.angle_alpha   90.00
_cell.angle_beta   90.00
_cell.angle_gamma   90.00
#
_symmetry.space_group_name_H-M   'P 1'
#
loop_
_entity.id
_entity.type
_entity.pdbx_description
1 polymer ?
#
loop_
_entity_poly.entity_id
_entity_poly.type
_entity_poly.pdbx_seq_one_letter_code
_entity_poly.pdbx_strand_id
1 'polypeptide(L)'
;MAFNIDNLEEDLNSKIKGAKAQQAEKFIENNRVAISDLSFNEQAKLIRIEGRVISQYGYPTYATIFVDARTSKIKQVDCKCQPYSFFKKSIKEQTCEHAVAIIKLYISEMRRKQKEEKEAYENMGKNIITELKELDTPKEKVKIEVFLTKYDQDDFFEVSFKIGNKKMYVLKNIADFISARSIKKELNFGKEFTYYPNRHTFDADDEVLCDYMEECLINQMYSESYKKNFVKGKLIFVSSIFLRRFLLMLKGREITLNDEKFKVIEEDIPLNFQLKQNEDKYLLHMVDKYIAVLTPKNDVFIYNGGIYLPSKRQMKVLEIFLRYISKYNSIEFKKENEIEMFNTAISKLENAISEVKIDKNIENLVKEELKAEFYLDLRKNQVILNVNLKYGNETLKFYANTNKNDKIIIRDNPKGD
;
A
#
# COMPACT_ATOMS: atom_id res chain seq x y z
N MET A 1 -45.18 -17.22 -13.48
CA MET A 1 -44.24 -18.14 -14.15
C MET A 1 -42.96 -17.37 -14.42
N ALA A 2 -41.82 -17.95 -14.07
CA ALA A 2 -40.52 -17.42 -14.42
C ALA A 2 -40.18 -17.77 -15.87
N PHE A 3 -39.22 -17.06 -16.46
CA PHE A 3 -38.73 -17.33 -17.82
C PHE A 3 -38.22 -18.78 -17.92
N ASN A 4 -38.59 -19.47 -18.99
CA ASN A 4 -38.25 -20.87 -19.26
C ASN A 4 -37.71 -20.99 -20.69
N ILE A 5 -36.51 -21.54 -20.82
CA ILE A 5 -35.79 -21.60 -22.10
C ILE A 5 -36.44 -22.56 -23.09
N ASP A 6 -37.06 -23.65 -22.62
CA ASP A 6 -37.74 -24.63 -23.46
C ASP A 6 -39.04 -24.05 -24.02
N ASN A 7 -39.79 -23.28 -23.21
CA ASN A 7 -40.96 -22.54 -23.68
C ASN A 7 -40.61 -21.53 -24.78
N LEU A 8 -39.44 -20.86 -24.68
CA LEU A 8 -38.97 -19.98 -25.75
C LEU A 8 -38.61 -20.75 -27.02
N GLU A 9 -37.97 -21.91 -26.89
CA GLU A 9 -37.63 -22.76 -28.03
C GLU A 9 -38.89 -23.30 -28.73
N GLU A 10 -39.88 -23.77 -27.97
CA GLU A 10 -41.19 -24.18 -28.48
C GLU A 10 -41.90 -23.02 -29.20
N ASP A 11 -41.90 -21.84 -28.58
CA ASP A 11 -42.51 -20.63 -29.13
C ASP A 11 -41.82 -20.19 -30.43
N LEU A 12 -40.49 -20.31 -30.52
CA LEU A 12 -39.71 -20.08 -31.73
C LEU A 12 -40.04 -21.10 -32.83
N ASN A 13 -40.05 -22.39 -32.48
CA ASN A 13 -40.33 -23.49 -33.41
C ASN A 13 -41.76 -23.42 -33.97
N SER A 14 -42.72 -22.88 -33.21
CA SER A 14 -44.08 -22.62 -33.71
C SER A 14 -44.14 -21.54 -34.80
N LYS A 15 -43.16 -20.62 -34.83
CA LYS A 15 -43.13 -19.42 -35.70
C LYS A 15 -42.28 -19.58 -36.95
N ILE A 16 -41.45 -20.61 -37.05
CA ILE A 16 -40.61 -20.82 -38.24
C ILE A 16 -40.61 -22.30 -38.68
N LYS A 17 -40.72 -22.53 -39.99
CA LYS A 17 -40.64 -23.87 -40.61
C LYS A 17 -39.91 -23.81 -41.95
N GLY A 18 -39.36 -24.95 -42.38
CA GLY A 18 -38.76 -25.11 -43.71
C GLY A 18 -37.42 -24.38 -43.91
N ALA A 19 -37.20 -23.86 -45.12
CA ALA A 19 -35.90 -23.34 -45.57
C ALA A 19 -35.29 -22.25 -44.68
N LYS A 20 -36.10 -21.41 -44.01
CA LYS A 20 -35.59 -20.33 -43.15
C LYS A 20 -34.96 -20.86 -41.86
N ALA A 21 -35.46 -21.96 -41.30
CA ALA A 21 -34.88 -22.58 -40.12
C ALA A 21 -33.52 -23.23 -40.45
N GLN A 22 -33.43 -23.92 -41.59
CA GLN A 22 -32.18 -24.50 -42.09
C GLN A 22 -31.11 -23.43 -42.38
N GLN A 23 -31.52 -22.28 -42.94
CA GLN A 23 -30.60 -21.18 -43.19
C GLN A 23 -30.07 -20.56 -41.88
N ALA A 24 -30.92 -20.45 -40.85
CA ALA A 24 -30.50 -19.98 -39.53
C ALA A 24 -29.45 -20.90 -38.89
N GLU A 25 -29.64 -22.22 -39.00
CA GLU A 25 -28.66 -23.22 -38.52
C GLU A 25 -27.30 -23.07 -39.21
N LYS A 26 -27.29 -22.91 -40.55
CA LYS A 26 -26.07 -22.65 -41.30
C LYS A 26 -25.34 -21.38 -40.83
N PHE A 27 -26.05 -20.33 -40.40
CA PHE A 27 -25.38 -19.15 -39.86
C PHE A 27 -24.67 -19.44 -38.54
N ILE A 28 -25.27 -20.25 -37.67
CA ILE A 28 -24.69 -20.63 -36.38
C ILE A 28 -23.48 -21.55 -36.59
N GLU A 29 -23.63 -22.61 -37.39
CA GLU A 29 -22.56 -23.59 -37.67
C GLU A 29 -21.32 -22.94 -38.29
N ASN A 30 -21.51 -21.90 -39.10
CA ASN A 30 -20.41 -21.16 -39.72
C ASN A 30 -19.88 -19.99 -38.85
N ASN A 31 -20.23 -19.91 -37.55
CA ASN A 31 -19.83 -18.85 -36.63
C ASN A 31 -20.14 -17.43 -37.14
N ARG A 32 -21.28 -17.25 -37.81
CA ARG A 32 -21.70 -15.97 -38.41
C ARG A 32 -22.67 -15.17 -37.54
N VAL A 33 -22.93 -15.61 -36.31
CA VAL A 33 -23.91 -15.00 -35.40
C VAL A 33 -23.21 -14.57 -34.12
N ALA A 34 -23.54 -13.39 -33.61
CA ALA A 34 -23.09 -12.92 -32.30
C ALA A 34 -24.24 -12.20 -31.59
N ILE A 35 -24.34 -12.39 -30.27
CA ILE A 35 -25.20 -11.58 -29.39
C ILE A 35 -24.38 -10.36 -28.99
N SER A 36 -24.89 -9.17 -29.29
CA SER A 36 -24.23 -7.88 -29.07
C SER A 36 -24.64 -7.25 -27.75
N ASP A 37 -25.90 -7.41 -27.34
CA ASP A 37 -26.44 -6.88 -26.09
C ASP A 37 -27.55 -7.80 -25.56
N LEU A 38 -27.66 -7.87 -24.23
CA LEU A 38 -28.71 -8.58 -23.52
C LEU A 38 -29.14 -7.74 -22.32
N SER A 39 -30.40 -7.31 -22.30
CA SER A 39 -30.94 -6.50 -21.22
C SER A 39 -32.32 -6.95 -20.78
N PHE A 40 -32.63 -6.76 -19.51
CA PHE A 40 -33.92 -7.06 -18.92
C PHE A 40 -34.61 -5.78 -18.45
N ASN A 41 -35.83 -5.54 -18.92
CA ASN A 41 -36.66 -4.44 -18.44
C ASN A 41 -37.61 -4.97 -17.35
N GLU A 42 -37.34 -4.59 -16.10
CA GLU A 42 -38.12 -4.99 -14.93
C GLU A 42 -39.58 -4.54 -14.97
N GLN A 43 -39.85 -3.32 -15.45
CA GLN A 43 -41.20 -2.74 -15.48
C GLN A 43 -42.06 -3.42 -16.55
N ALA A 44 -41.50 -3.59 -17.76
CA ALA A 44 -42.20 -4.21 -18.88
C ALA A 44 -42.18 -5.75 -18.83
N LYS A 45 -41.33 -6.34 -17.98
CA LYS A 45 -41.04 -7.78 -17.93
C LYS A 45 -40.65 -8.33 -19.32
N LEU A 46 -39.77 -7.59 -20.01
CA LEU A 46 -39.26 -7.94 -21.35
C LEU A 46 -37.76 -8.17 -21.32
N ILE A 47 -37.33 -9.28 -21.93
CA ILE A 47 -35.93 -9.55 -22.27
C ILE A 47 -35.69 -9.01 -23.67
N ARG A 48 -34.70 -8.13 -23.82
CA ARG A 48 -34.24 -7.60 -25.10
C ARG A 48 -32.94 -8.32 -25.46
N ILE A 49 -32.94 -8.97 -26.62
CA ILE A 49 -31.80 -9.70 -27.17
C ILE A 49 -31.41 -8.99 -28.46
N GLU A 50 -30.19 -8.45 -28.52
CA GLU A 50 -29.66 -7.83 -29.72
C GLU A 50 -28.55 -8.67 -30.29
N GLY A 51 -28.54 -8.83 -31.60
CA GLY A 51 -27.52 -9.63 -32.25
C GLY A 51 -27.21 -9.18 -33.67
N ARG A 52 -26.08 -9.67 -34.14
CA ARG A 52 -25.57 -9.47 -35.48
C ARG A 52 -25.42 -10.82 -36.18
N VAL A 53 -25.85 -10.88 -37.44
CA VAL A 53 -25.68 -12.04 -38.32
C VAL A 53 -24.97 -11.62 -39.60
N ILE A 54 -23.91 -12.33 -39.98
CA ILE A 54 -23.20 -12.13 -41.24
C ILE A 54 -23.83 -13.03 -42.30
N SER A 55 -24.34 -12.44 -43.38
CA SER A 55 -24.89 -13.19 -44.51
C SER A 55 -23.81 -14.00 -45.23
N GLN A 56 -24.23 -14.88 -46.16
CA GLN A 56 -23.30 -15.67 -46.96
C GLN A 56 -22.37 -14.85 -47.86
N TYR A 57 -22.74 -13.60 -48.13
CA TYR A 57 -21.95 -12.65 -48.92
C TYR A 57 -21.13 -11.69 -48.06
N GLY A 58 -21.05 -11.91 -46.73
CA GLY A 58 -20.24 -11.09 -45.82
C GLY A 58 -20.93 -9.84 -45.27
N TYR A 59 -22.15 -9.50 -45.72
CA TYR A 59 -22.87 -8.34 -45.21
C TYR A 59 -23.49 -8.58 -43.83
N PRO A 60 -23.28 -7.68 -42.85
CA PRO A 60 -23.87 -7.79 -41.52
C PRO A 60 -25.33 -7.31 -41.52
N THR A 61 -26.17 -8.05 -40.82
CA THR A 61 -27.55 -7.70 -40.47
C THR A 61 -27.67 -7.64 -38.95
N TYR A 62 -28.44 -6.68 -38.44
CA TYR A 62 -28.73 -6.56 -37.02
C TYR A 62 -30.21 -6.85 -36.75
N ALA A 63 -30.48 -7.49 -35.63
CA ALA A 63 -31.84 -7.68 -35.14
C ALA A 63 -31.94 -7.48 -33.63
N THR A 64 -33.10 -6.96 -33.22
CA THR A 64 -33.52 -6.81 -31.83
C THR A 64 -34.76 -7.67 -31.62
N ILE A 65 -34.72 -8.54 -30.62
CA ILE A 65 -35.80 -9.46 -30.27
C ILE A 65 -36.28 -9.15 -28.87
N PHE A 66 -37.60 -9.01 -28.70
CA PHE A 66 -38.23 -8.83 -27.40
C PHE A 66 -39.01 -10.09 -27.00
N VAL A 67 -38.68 -10.64 -25.84
CA VAL A 67 -39.29 -11.85 -25.27
C VAL A 67 -39.96 -11.50 -23.94
N ASP A 68 -41.21 -11.92 -23.76
CA ASP A 68 -41.91 -11.74 -22.49
C ASP A 68 -41.36 -12.71 -21.44
N ALA A 69 -40.81 -12.17 -20.36
CA ALA A 69 -40.12 -12.96 -19.33
C ALA A 69 -41.06 -13.84 -18.48
N ARG A 70 -42.38 -13.60 -18.51
CA ARG A 70 -43.37 -14.37 -17.74
C ARG A 70 -43.86 -15.58 -18.52
N THR A 71 -43.97 -15.42 -19.84
CA THR A 71 -44.53 -16.44 -20.75
C THR A 71 -43.48 -17.10 -21.63
N SER A 72 -42.28 -16.53 -21.70
CA SER A 72 -41.17 -16.94 -22.59
C SER A 72 -41.54 -16.85 -24.08
N LYS A 73 -42.55 -16.06 -24.44
CA LYS A 73 -43.00 -15.91 -25.84
C LYS A 73 -42.37 -14.70 -26.50
N ILE A 74 -42.02 -14.85 -27.78
CA ILE A 74 -41.52 -13.78 -28.62
C ILE A 74 -42.64 -12.78 -28.88
N LYS A 75 -42.44 -11.53 -28.46
CA LYS A 75 -43.41 -10.43 -28.60
C LYS A 75 -43.18 -9.60 -29.85
N GLN A 76 -41.91 -9.32 -30.16
CA GLN A 76 -41.53 -8.44 -31.27
C GLN A 76 -40.16 -8.84 -31.81
N VAL A 77 -39.98 -8.70 -33.12
CA VAL A 77 -38.73 -8.94 -33.84
C VAL A 77 -38.50 -7.79 -34.81
N ASP A 78 -37.45 -7.02 -34.57
CA ASP A 78 -37.04 -5.91 -35.42
C ASP A 78 -35.71 -6.27 -36.10
N CYS A 79 -35.77 -6.70 -37.36
CA CYS A 79 -34.58 -7.12 -38.10
C CYS A 79 -34.35 -6.29 -39.36
N LYS A 80 -33.11 -5.83 -39.57
CA LYS A 80 -32.72 -4.97 -40.70
C LYS A 80 -32.61 -5.68 -42.05
N CYS A 81 -32.76 -7.01 -42.12
CA CYS A 81 -32.62 -7.77 -43.37
C CYS A 81 -33.79 -7.63 -44.34
N GLN A 82 -34.89 -7.03 -43.91
CA GLN A 82 -36.06 -6.88 -44.76
C GLN A 82 -36.15 -5.42 -45.21
N PRO A 83 -36.27 -5.16 -46.52
CA PRO A 83 -36.42 -3.80 -47.06
C PRO A 83 -37.71 -3.06 -46.60
N TYR A 84 -38.52 -3.66 -45.74
CA TYR A 84 -39.97 -3.44 -45.67
C TYR A 84 -40.53 -3.60 -44.24
N SER A 85 -40.05 -2.78 -43.29
CA SER A 85 -40.54 -2.70 -41.91
C SER A 85 -41.98 -2.18 -41.77
N PHE A 86 -42.79 -2.14 -42.85
CA PHE A 86 -44.09 -1.47 -42.90
C PHE A 86 -45.32 -2.37 -43.19
N PHE A 87 -45.17 -3.64 -43.59
CA PHE A 87 -46.33 -4.42 -44.10
C PHE A 87 -46.53 -5.83 -43.52
N LYS A 88 -45.83 -6.19 -42.44
CA LYS A 88 -45.98 -7.52 -41.81
C LYS A 88 -46.90 -7.44 -40.59
N LYS A 89 -48.04 -8.14 -40.65
CA LYS A 89 -49.11 -8.05 -39.64
C LYS A 89 -48.93 -9.01 -38.47
N SER A 90 -48.14 -10.09 -38.62
CA SER A 90 -47.95 -11.10 -37.58
C SER A 90 -46.48 -11.34 -37.18
N ILE A 91 -46.27 -11.77 -35.93
CA ILE A 91 -44.94 -12.13 -35.41
C ILE A 91 -44.26 -13.25 -36.21
N LYS A 92 -45.06 -14.17 -36.78
CA LYS A 92 -44.59 -15.26 -37.64
C LYS A 92 -43.95 -14.72 -38.93
N GLU A 93 -44.49 -13.63 -39.46
CA GLU A 93 -43.95 -12.98 -40.65
C GLU A 93 -42.71 -12.14 -40.33
N GLN A 94 -42.65 -11.54 -39.13
CA GLN A 94 -41.51 -10.74 -38.66
C GLN A 94 -40.28 -11.60 -38.32
N THR A 95 -40.49 -12.85 -37.88
CA THR A 95 -39.41 -13.78 -37.50
C THR A 95 -38.66 -14.32 -38.74
N CYS A 96 -37.55 -13.67 -39.09
CA CYS A 96 -36.66 -14.08 -40.19
C CYS A 96 -35.57 -15.05 -39.73
N GLU A 97 -34.85 -15.64 -40.69
CA GLU A 97 -33.70 -16.51 -40.46
C GLU A 97 -32.60 -15.87 -39.58
N HIS A 98 -32.38 -14.55 -39.68
CA HIS A 98 -31.40 -13.85 -38.84
C HIS A 98 -31.86 -13.76 -37.38
N ALA A 99 -33.13 -13.42 -37.13
CA ALA A 99 -33.69 -13.38 -35.78
C ALA A 99 -33.70 -14.77 -35.15
N VAL A 100 -34.03 -15.80 -35.93
CA VAL A 100 -33.99 -17.20 -35.47
C VAL A 100 -32.58 -17.63 -35.12
N ALA A 101 -31.58 -17.25 -35.93
CA ALA A 101 -30.19 -17.57 -35.63
C ALA A 101 -29.73 -16.95 -34.30
N ILE A 102 -30.10 -15.69 -34.04
CA ILE A 102 -29.80 -15.00 -32.78
C ILE A 102 -30.51 -15.67 -31.59
N ILE A 103 -31.81 -15.98 -31.71
CA ILE A 103 -32.57 -16.61 -30.62
C ILE A 103 -32.04 -18.02 -30.34
N LYS A 104 -31.73 -18.82 -31.38
CA LYS A 104 -31.12 -20.15 -31.22
C LYS A 104 -29.75 -20.07 -30.55
N LEU A 105 -28.90 -19.10 -30.94
CA LEU A 105 -27.62 -18.87 -30.26
C LEU A 105 -27.83 -18.54 -28.79
N TYR A 106 -28.78 -17.64 -28.48
CA TYR A 106 -29.14 -17.30 -27.10
C TYR A 106 -29.61 -18.53 -26.30
N ILE A 107 -30.49 -19.35 -26.86
CA ILE A 107 -30.94 -20.60 -26.24
C ILE A 107 -29.75 -21.54 -25.96
N SER A 108 -28.85 -21.71 -26.93
CA SER A 108 -27.67 -22.57 -26.77
C SER A 108 -26.72 -22.08 -25.68
N GLU A 109 -26.47 -20.77 -25.60
CA GLU A 109 -25.63 -20.17 -24.56
C GLU A 109 -26.26 -20.28 -23.17
N MET A 110 -27.58 -20.09 -23.07
CA MET A 110 -28.31 -20.26 -21.82
C MET A 110 -28.28 -21.71 -21.34
N ARG A 111 -28.47 -22.68 -22.25
CA ARG A 111 -28.36 -24.11 -21.94
C ARG A 111 -26.94 -24.50 -21.54
N ARG A 112 -25.92 -23.97 -22.22
CA ARG A 112 -24.51 -24.18 -21.84
C ARG A 112 -24.25 -23.69 -20.42
N LYS A 113 -24.69 -22.47 -20.08
CA LYS A 113 -24.57 -21.92 -18.71
C LYS A 113 -25.31 -22.76 -17.67
N GLN A 114 -26.55 -23.18 -17.95
CA GLN A 114 -27.31 -24.04 -17.03
C GLN A 114 -26.62 -25.40 -16.83
N LYS A 115 -26.05 -25.97 -17.89
CA LYS A 115 -25.28 -27.22 -17.80
C LYS A 115 -24.00 -27.03 -16.98
N GLU A 116 -23.23 -25.96 -17.23
CA GLU A 116 -22.02 -25.63 -16.46
C GLU A 116 -22.32 -25.40 -14.97
N GLU A 117 -23.41 -24.70 -14.67
CA GLU A 117 -23.86 -24.47 -13.28
C GLU A 117 -24.29 -25.77 -12.60
N LYS A 118 -25.03 -26.64 -13.32
CA LYS A 118 -25.42 -27.96 -12.82
C LYS A 118 -24.20 -28.85 -12.58
N GLU A 119 -23.26 -28.90 -13.53
CA GLU A 119 -22.01 -29.66 -13.38
C GLU A 119 -21.16 -29.09 -12.23
N ALA A 120 -21.10 -27.77 -12.06
CA ALA A 120 -20.40 -27.14 -10.95
C ALA A 120 -21.04 -27.49 -9.59
N TYR A 121 -22.38 -27.52 -9.52
CA TYR A 121 -23.12 -27.92 -8.33
C TYR A 121 -22.92 -29.41 -7.99
N GLU A 122 -23.08 -30.29 -8.99
CA GLU A 122 -22.87 -31.74 -8.81
C GLU A 122 -21.42 -32.07 -8.41
N ASN A 123 -20.45 -31.29 -8.90
CA ASN A 123 -19.04 -31.46 -8.58
C ASN A 123 -18.54 -30.54 -7.46
N MET A 124 -19.41 -29.83 -6.73
CA MET A 124 -18.99 -28.79 -5.78
C MET A 124 -17.97 -29.30 -4.75
N GLY A 125 -18.19 -30.49 -4.20
CA GLY A 125 -17.27 -31.11 -3.24
C GLY A 125 -15.91 -31.47 -3.87
N LYS A 126 -15.92 -31.99 -5.11
CA LYS A 126 -14.70 -32.31 -5.85
C LYS A 126 -13.92 -31.05 -6.21
N ASN A 127 -14.60 -29.97 -6.58
CA ASN A 127 -14.00 -28.69 -6.90
C ASN A 127 -13.32 -28.10 -5.66
N ILE A 128 -14.01 -28.07 -4.50
CA ILE A 128 -13.43 -27.64 -3.21
C ILE A 128 -12.19 -28.47 -2.88
N ILE A 129 -12.26 -29.81 -2.97
CA ILE A 129 -11.10 -30.68 -2.70
C ILE A 129 -9.94 -30.36 -3.64
N THR A 130 -10.22 -30.07 -4.92
CA THR A 130 -9.20 -29.74 -5.91
C THR A 130 -8.55 -28.39 -5.58
N GLU A 131 -9.34 -27.36 -5.29
CA GLU A 131 -8.86 -26.04 -4.90
C GLU A 131 -8.03 -26.08 -3.60
N LEU A 132 -8.48 -26.85 -2.60
CA LEU A 132 -7.72 -27.03 -1.35
C LEU A 132 -6.38 -27.72 -1.59
N LYS A 133 -6.32 -28.74 -2.45
CA LYS A 133 -5.05 -29.39 -2.84
C LYS A 133 -4.10 -28.43 -3.56
N GLU A 134 -4.64 -27.48 -4.34
CA GLU A 134 -3.83 -26.45 -4.98
C GLU A 134 -3.23 -25.46 -3.98
N LEU A 135 -3.89 -25.22 -2.83
CA LEU A 135 -3.32 -24.39 -1.75
C LEU A 135 -2.09 -25.03 -1.11
N ASP A 136 -2.11 -26.36 -0.95
CA ASP A 136 -1.00 -27.14 -0.39
C ASP A 136 0.16 -27.33 -1.39
N THR A 137 -0.04 -26.98 -2.66
CA THR A 137 0.99 -27.13 -3.68
C THR A 137 2.11 -26.12 -3.42
N PRO A 138 3.39 -26.56 -3.30
CA PRO A 138 4.51 -25.66 -3.09
C PRO A 138 4.59 -24.60 -4.19
N LYS A 139 4.56 -23.33 -3.79
CA LYS A 139 4.69 -22.19 -4.70
C LYS A 139 6.12 -21.67 -4.70
N GLU A 140 6.61 -21.26 -5.85
CA GLU A 140 7.93 -20.63 -5.93
C GLU A 140 7.86 -19.22 -5.34
N LYS A 141 8.87 -18.86 -4.54
CA LYS A 141 8.95 -17.51 -3.96
C LYS A 141 9.34 -16.50 -5.03
N VAL A 142 8.61 -15.39 -5.05
CA VAL A 142 8.91 -14.19 -5.84
C VAL A 142 9.26 -13.08 -4.86
N LYS A 143 10.23 -12.25 -5.25
CA LYS A 143 10.72 -11.11 -4.47
C LYS A 143 10.35 -9.79 -5.13
N ILE A 144 10.21 -8.76 -4.32
CA ILE A 144 10.09 -7.37 -4.76
C ILE A 144 11.31 -6.58 -4.26
N GLU A 145 11.91 -5.78 -5.14
CA GLU A 145 12.93 -4.80 -4.78
C GLU A 145 12.35 -3.41 -4.92
N VAL A 146 12.69 -2.52 -3.98
CA VAL A 146 12.16 -1.16 -3.91
C VAL A 146 13.23 -0.14 -4.25
N PHE A 147 12.88 0.78 -5.15
CA PHE A 147 13.72 1.87 -5.62
C PHE A 147 13.00 3.19 -5.37
N LEU A 148 13.65 4.09 -4.65
CA LEU A 148 13.19 5.44 -4.36
C LEU A 148 14.02 6.42 -5.17
N THR A 149 13.36 7.42 -5.73
CA THR A 149 14.01 8.57 -6.34
C THR A 149 13.48 9.83 -5.70
N LYS A 150 14.39 10.72 -5.29
CA LYS A 150 14.09 12.02 -4.71
C LYS A 150 14.83 13.09 -5.48
N TYR A 151 14.08 13.99 -6.10
CA TYR A 151 14.61 15.21 -6.72
C TYR A 151 14.52 16.37 -5.73
N ASP A 152 15.49 17.30 -5.78
CA ASP A 152 15.64 18.36 -4.77
C ASP A 152 14.39 19.23 -4.59
N GLN A 153 13.67 19.53 -5.69
CA GLN A 153 12.53 20.44 -5.70
C GLN A 153 11.19 19.76 -5.37
N ASP A 154 11.15 18.44 -5.32
CA ASP A 154 9.90 17.70 -5.14
C ASP A 154 9.55 17.57 -3.65
N ASP A 155 8.27 17.62 -3.31
CA ASP A 155 7.79 17.31 -1.97
C ASP A 155 7.40 15.82 -1.80
N PHE A 156 7.74 14.99 -2.78
CA PHE A 156 7.46 13.56 -2.83
C PHE A 156 8.68 12.73 -3.24
N PHE A 157 8.55 11.42 -3.09
CA PHE A 157 9.46 10.39 -3.58
C PHE A 157 8.75 9.60 -4.68
N GLU A 158 9.45 9.35 -5.77
CA GLU A 158 9.02 8.38 -6.77
C GLU A 158 9.47 7.00 -6.32
N VAL A 159 8.52 6.10 -6.12
CA VAL A 159 8.76 4.71 -5.74
C VAL A 159 8.51 3.82 -6.95
N SER A 160 9.50 3.01 -7.30
CA SER A 160 9.39 2.01 -8.36
C SER A 160 9.88 0.65 -7.86
N PHE A 161 9.49 -0.40 -8.57
CA PHE A 161 9.69 -1.76 -8.11
C PHE A 161 10.34 -2.62 -9.20
N LYS A 162 11.14 -3.59 -8.75
CA LYS A 162 11.45 -4.77 -9.55
C LYS A 162 10.85 -6.00 -8.92
N ILE A 163 10.50 -6.99 -9.74
CA ILE A 163 9.88 -8.25 -9.35
C ILE A 163 10.59 -9.41 -10.03
N GLY A 164 10.77 -10.52 -9.31
CA GLY A 164 11.34 -11.74 -9.88
C GLY A 164 11.73 -12.77 -8.83
N ASN A 165 12.14 -13.96 -9.28
CA ASN A 165 12.61 -15.04 -8.41
C ASN A 165 14.13 -15.29 -8.55
N LYS A 166 14.63 -15.45 -9.79
CA LYS A 166 16.04 -15.66 -10.13
C LYS A 166 16.69 -14.40 -10.69
N LYS A 167 15.93 -13.64 -11.48
CA LYS A 167 16.33 -12.38 -12.10
C LYS A 167 15.24 -11.36 -11.88
N MET A 168 15.64 -10.15 -11.51
CA MET A 168 14.72 -9.05 -11.20
C MET A 168 14.37 -8.28 -12.47
N TYR A 169 13.06 -8.07 -12.69
CA TYR A 169 12.52 -7.34 -13.84
C TYR A 169 11.81 -6.09 -13.36
N VAL A 170 11.91 -4.99 -14.12
CA VAL A 170 11.17 -3.76 -13.82
C VAL A 170 9.67 -4.04 -13.86
N LEU A 171 8.97 -3.66 -12.79
CA LEU A 171 7.51 -3.71 -12.74
C LEU A 171 6.97 -2.52 -13.56
N LYS A 172 6.63 -2.76 -14.82
CA LYS A 172 6.31 -1.70 -15.80
C LYS A 172 4.98 -0.99 -15.56
N ASN A 173 4.01 -1.68 -14.96
CA ASN A 173 2.69 -1.15 -14.68
C ASN A 173 2.12 -1.82 -13.42
N ILE A 174 1.89 -1.01 -12.39
CA ILE A 174 1.37 -1.47 -11.10
C ILE A 174 -0.09 -1.93 -11.24
N ALA A 175 -0.90 -1.25 -12.05
CA ALA A 175 -2.29 -1.65 -12.28
C ALA A 175 -2.39 -3.02 -12.96
N ASP A 176 -1.54 -3.29 -13.96
CA ASP A 176 -1.52 -4.60 -14.64
C ASP A 176 -1.09 -5.71 -13.68
N PHE A 177 -0.11 -5.46 -12.82
CA PHE A 177 0.35 -6.41 -11.81
C PHE A 177 -0.74 -6.74 -10.77
N ILE A 178 -1.37 -5.71 -10.18
CA ILE A 178 -2.45 -5.91 -9.22
C ILE A 178 -3.65 -6.59 -9.89
N SER A 179 -4.04 -6.17 -11.10
CA SER A 179 -5.11 -6.84 -11.86
C SER A 179 -4.78 -8.32 -12.08
N ALA A 180 -3.57 -8.64 -12.56
CA ALA A 180 -3.14 -10.03 -12.76
C ALA A 180 -3.23 -10.87 -11.49
N ARG A 181 -2.88 -10.29 -10.32
CA ARG A 181 -3.08 -10.92 -9.01
C ARG A 181 -4.56 -11.17 -8.72
N SER A 182 -5.40 -10.15 -8.81
CA SER A 182 -6.82 -10.22 -8.43
C SER A 182 -7.63 -11.18 -9.32
N ILE A 183 -7.39 -11.20 -10.64
CA ILE A 183 -8.10 -12.08 -11.58
C ILE A 183 -7.37 -13.41 -11.86
N LYS A 184 -6.31 -13.72 -11.09
CA LYS A 184 -5.48 -14.94 -11.22
C LYS A 184 -4.97 -15.19 -12.65
N LYS A 185 -4.56 -14.12 -13.35
CA LYS A 185 -4.02 -14.20 -14.72
C LYS A 185 -2.50 -14.15 -14.71
N GLU A 186 -1.87 -14.88 -15.63
CA GLU A 186 -0.42 -14.77 -15.83
C GLU A 186 -0.01 -13.39 -16.34
N LEU A 187 1.18 -12.92 -15.96
CA LEU A 187 1.74 -11.65 -16.41
C LEU A 187 3.21 -11.82 -16.83
N ASN A 188 3.49 -11.66 -18.12
CA ASN A 188 4.84 -11.79 -18.66
C ASN A 188 5.67 -10.52 -18.39
N PHE A 189 6.83 -10.67 -17.76
CA PHE A 189 7.78 -9.58 -17.52
C PHE A 189 8.97 -9.63 -18.48
N GLY A 190 9.27 -10.79 -19.05
CA GLY A 190 10.32 -10.97 -20.05
C GLY A 190 10.52 -12.43 -20.45
N LYS A 191 11.68 -12.73 -21.06
CA LYS A 191 11.98 -14.06 -21.60
C LYS A 191 12.08 -15.15 -20.53
N GLU A 192 12.60 -14.81 -19.35
CA GLU A 192 12.92 -15.81 -18.30
C GLU A 192 12.01 -15.70 -17.07
N PHE A 193 11.03 -14.78 -17.08
CA PHE A 193 10.09 -14.63 -15.97
C PHE A 193 8.69 -14.24 -16.44
N THR A 194 7.74 -15.09 -16.07
CA THR A 194 6.30 -14.82 -16.12
C THR A 194 5.76 -15.06 -14.73
N TYR A 195 5.03 -14.08 -14.20
CA TYR A 195 4.38 -14.20 -12.91
C TYR A 195 3.09 -15.02 -13.05
N TYR A 196 2.95 -16.04 -12.20
CA TYR A 196 1.82 -16.94 -12.17
C TYR A 196 1.18 -16.93 -10.78
N PRO A 197 0.05 -16.23 -10.55
CA PRO A 197 -0.57 -16.12 -9.22
C PRO A 197 -0.88 -17.46 -8.53
N ASN A 198 -1.09 -18.53 -9.31
CA ASN A 198 -1.33 -19.88 -8.81
C ASN A 198 -0.06 -20.67 -8.47
N ARG A 199 1.10 -20.31 -9.04
CA ARG A 199 2.38 -21.01 -8.84
C ARG A 199 3.41 -20.21 -8.04
N HIS A 200 3.15 -18.92 -7.84
CA HIS A 200 4.04 -17.99 -7.16
C HIS A 200 3.43 -17.47 -5.87
N THR A 201 4.29 -17.19 -4.90
CA THR A 201 3.92 -16.60 -3.61
C THR A 201 4.96 -15.56 -3.21
N PHE A 202 4.54 -14.56 -2.44
CA PHE A 202 5.45 -13.62 -1.80
C PHE A 202 5.66 -14.02 -0.34
N ASP A 203 6.68 -13.46 0.30
CA ASP A 203 6.77 -13.50 1.76
C ASP A 203 5.88 -12.43 2.38
N ALA A 204 5.74 -12.45 3.71
CA ALA A 204 4.85 -11.53 4.41
C ALA A 204 5.19 -10.06 4.15
N ASP A 205 6.47 -9.72 4.06
CA ASP A 205 6.92 -8.34 3.85
C ASP A 205 6.61 -7.85 2.43
N ASP A 206 6.77 -8.71 1.43
CA ASP A 206 6.41 -8.41 0.05
C ASP A 206 4.89 -8.43 -0.21
N GLU A 207 4.12 -9.24 0.53
CA GLU A 207 2.65 -9.16 0.49
C GLU A 207 2.15 -7.80 1.00
N VAL A 208 2.71 -7.27 2.09
CA VAL A 208 2.38 -5.92 2.58
C VAL A 208 2.64 -4.84 1.51
N LEU A 209 3.70 -4.99 0.70
CA LEU A 209 3.93 -4.07 -0.42
C LEU A 209 2.90 -4.22 -1.53
N CYS A 210 2.46 -5.44 -1.83
CA CYS A 210 1.41 -5.67 -2.82
C CYS A 210 0.09 -5.06 -2.37
N ASP A 211 -0.27 -5.24 -1.10
CA ASP A 211 -1.46 -4.62 -0.49
C ASP A 211 -1.37 -3.09 -0.53
N TYR A 212 -0.19 -2.53 -0.26
CA TYR A 212 0.04 -1.09 -0.36
C TYR A 212 -0.12 -0.56 -1.80
N MET A 213 0.36 -1.31 -2.81
CA MET A 213 0.17 -0.97 -4.23
C MET A 213 -1.33 -0.99 -4.60
N GLU A 214 -2.08 -1.97 -4.12
CA GLU A 214 -3.53 -2.07 -4.32
C GLU A 214 -4.28 -0.92 -3.61
N GLU A 215 -3.92 -0.61 -2.36
CA GLU A 215 -4.46 0.54 -1.60
C GLU A 215 -4.27 1.85 -2.38
N CYS A 216 -3.08 2.06 -2.96
CA CYS A 216 -2.80 3.26 -3.76
C CYS A 216 -3.68 3.35 -5.02
N LEU A 217 -3.92 2.23 -5.72
CA LEU A 217 -4.80 2.18 -6.89
C LEU A 217 -6.26 2.47 -6.52
N ILE A 218 -6.76 1.84 -5.46
CA ILE A 218 -8.13 2.05 -4.96
C ILE A 218 -8.33 3.53 -4.57
N ASN A 219 -7.42 4.08 -3.77
CA ASN A 219 -7.49 5.48 -3.35
C ASN A 219 -7.46 6.46 -4.53
N GLN A 220 -6.75 6.12 -5.61
CA GLN A 220 -6.76 6.91 -6.84
C GLN A 220 -8.11 6.82 -7.58
N MET A 221 -8.75 5.65 -7.64
CA MET A 221 -10.05 5.48 -8.29
C MET A 221 -11.17 6.28 -7.62
N TYR A 222 -11.16 6.34 -6.28
CA TYR A 222 -12.15 7.07 -5.49
C TYR A 222 -11.80 8.55 -5.25
N SER A 223 -10.68 9.05 -5.77
CA SER A 223 -10.33 10.47 -5.66
C SER A 223 -11.11 11.29 -6.69
N GLU A 224 -12.06 12.10 -6.22
CA GLU A 224 -12.83 13.05 -7.07
C GLU A 224 -11.94 14.14 -7.69
N SER A 225 -10.72 14.31 -7.21
CA SER A 225 -9.76 15.27 -7.74
C SER A 225 -8.87 14.61 -8.81
N TYR A 226 -9.11 14.95 -10.09
CA TYR A 226 -8.29 14.59 -11.26
C TYR A 226 -6.79 14.98 -11.18
N LYS A 227 -6.31 15.51 -10.04
CA LYS A 227 -4.96 16.06 -9.85
C LYS A 227 -4.05 15.26 -8.92
N LYS A 228 -4.54 14.21 -8.23
CA LYS A 228 -3.68 13.37 -7.37
C LYS A 228 -3.42 12.02 -8.03
N ASN A 229 -2.41 11.98 -8.90
CA ASN A 229 -1.90 10.72 -9.44
C ASN A 229 -0.99 10.07 -8.41
N PHE A 230 -1.56 9.25 -7.52
CA PHE A 230 -0.78 8.46 -6.57
C PHE A 230 0.03 7.37 -7.28
N VAL A 231 -0.48 6.87 -8.40
CA VAL A 231 0.10 5.82 -9.23
C VAL A 231 0.13 6.28 -10.70
N LYS A 232 1.30 6.15 -11.35
CA LYS A 232 1.46 6.41 -12.78
C LYS A 232 2.34 5.34 -13.43
N GLY A 233 1.71 4.38 -14.08
CA GLY A 233 2.41 3.26 -14.72
C GLY A 233 3.22 2.46 -13.69
N LYS A 234 4.56 2.58 -13.76
CA LYS A 234 5.51 1.91 -12.86
C LYS A 234 5.77 2.62 -11.52
N LEU A 235 5.25 3.83 -11.34
CA LEU A 235 5.57 4.71 -10.21
C LEU A 235 4.43 4.83 -9.21
N ILE A 236 4.76 4.82 -7.93
CA ILE A 236 3.95 5.35 -6.83
C ILE A 236 4.59 6.63 -6.33
N PHE A 237 3.79 7.66 -6.08
CA PHE A 237 4.25 8.93 -5.53
C PHE A 237 3.96 8.98 -4.02
N VAL A 238 5.02 8.92 -3.21
CA VAL A 238 4.92 8.99 -1.75
C VAL A 238 5.33 10.39 -1.30
N SER A 239 4.38 11.18 -0.80
CA SER A 239 4.72 12.48 -0.20
C SER A 239 5.75 12.32 0.91
N SER A 240 6.70 13.25 1.00
CA SER A 240 7.74 13.28 2.03
C SER A 240 7.16 13.25 3.45
N ILE A 241 5.96 13.77 3.64
CA ILE A 241 5.22 13.75 4.92
C ILE A 241 4.83 12.33 5.35
N PHE A 242 4.67 11.41 4.41
CA PHE A 242 4.27 10.01 4.61
C PHE A 242 5.42 9.01 4.41
N LEU A 243 6.62 9.48 4.05
CA LEU A 243 7.77 8.61 3.80
C LEU A 243 8.07 7.68 4.98
N ARG A 244 8.02 8.18 6.22
CA ARG A 244 8.24 7.35 7.41
C ARG A 244 7.29 6.15 7.48
N ARG A 245 5.99 6.36 7.22
CA ARG A 245 4.99 5.26 7.21
C ARG A 245 5.36 4.23 6.14
N PHE A 246 5.75 4.69 4.96
CA PHE A 246 6.17 3.81 3.88
C PHE A 246 7.41 2.98 4.25
N LEU A 247 8.44 3.63 4.79
CA LEU A 247 9.69 2.97 5.19
C LEU A 247 9.52 2.00 6.36
N LEU A 248 8.58 2.21 7.27
CA LEU A 248 8.28 1.25 8.34
C LEU A 248 7.84 -0.11 7.81
N MET A 249 7.19 -0.16 6.64
CA MET A 249 6.85 -1.43 5.95
C MET A 249 8.08 -2.14 5.40
N LEU A 250 9.21 -1.42 5.29
CA LEU A 250 10.48 -1.90 4.74
C LEU A 250 11.56 -2.10 5.82
N LYS A 251 11.19 -2.07 7.10
CA LYS A 251 12.15 -2.18 8.20
C LYS A 251 13.00 -3.45 8.07
N GLY A 252 14.30 -3.30 8.27
CA GLY A 252 15.28 -4.37 8.12
C GLY A 252 15.70 -4.68 6.67
N ARG A 253 15.01 -4.15 5.66
CA ARG A 253 15.30 -4.40 4.24
C ARG A 253 16.34 -3.43 3.70
N GLU A 254 17.06 -3.88 2.68
CA GLU A 254 17.86 -3.02 1.82
C GLU A 254 16.97 -2.44 0.71
N ILE A 255 17.06 -1.12 0.51
CA ILE A 255 16.38 -0.39 -0.56
C ILE A 255 17.39 0.42 -1.34
N THR A 256 17.05 0.80 -2.57
CA THR A 256 17.87 1.73 -3.36
C THR A 256 17.22 3.12 -3.31
N LEU A 257 17.97 4.16 -2.95
CA LEU A 257 17.57 5.57 -2.99
C LEU A 257 18.58 6.33 -3.85
N ASN A 258 18.13 6.96 -4.94
CA ASN A 258 18.99 7.69 -5.89
C ASN A 258 20.26 6.89 -6.29
N ASP A 259 20.05 5.62 -6.69
CA ASP A 259 21.09 4.66 -7.09
C ASP A 259 22.06 4.17 -6.00
N GLU A 260 21.87 4.60 -4.75
CA GLU A 260 22.63 4.10 -3.59
C GLU A 260 21.80 3.16 -2.72
N LYS A 261 22.44 2.15 -2.13
CA LYS A 261 21.77 1.15 -1.30
C LYS A 261 21.83 1.52 0.18
N PHE A 262 20.69 1.42 0.85
CA PHE A 262 20.56 1.68 2.28
C PHE A 262 19.73 0.61 2.97
N LYS A 263 20.12 0.26 4.19
CA LYS A 263 19.28 -0.56 5.07
C LYS A 263 18.29 0.35 5.81
N VAL A 264 17.00 -0.02 5.84
CA VAL A 264 16.01 0.68 6.66
C VAL A 264 16.08 0.17 8.11
N ILE A 265 16.22 1.07 9.07
CA ILE A 265 16.49 0.75 10.47
C ILE A 265 15.49 1.50 11.37
N GLU A 266 14.68 0.77 12.13
CA GLU A 266 13.72 1.33 13.11
C GLU A 266 14.38 1.46 14.48
N GLU A 267 15.42 2.28 14.57
CA GLU A 267 16.19 2.53 15.80
C GLU A 267 16.63 3.99 15.88
N ASP A 268 17.06 4.42 17.07
CA ASP A 268 17.68 5.73 17.29
C ASP A 268 19.03 5.83 16.55
N ILE A 269 19.32 7.00 15.99
CA ILE A 269 20.54 7.29 15.24
C ILE A 269 21.72 7.34 16.24
N PRO A 270 22.80 6.59 16.01
CA PRO A 270 23.91 6.52 16.95
C PRO A 270 24.88 7.69 16.81
N LEU A 271 24.40 8.90 17.10
CA LEU A 271 25.16 10.13 16.96
C LEU A 271 26.08 10.40 18.16
N ASN A 272 27.22 11.00 17.86
CA ASN A 272 28.25 11.38 18.81
C ASN A 272 28.43 12.89 18.78
N PHE A 273 28.44 13.48 19.97
CA PHE A 273 28.71 14.89 20.18
C PHE A 273 29.96 15.03 21.03
N GLN A 274 30.60 16.19 20.96
CA GLN A 274 31.72 16.52 21.81
C GLN A 274 31.56 17.93 22.37
N LEU A 275 31.76 18.06 23.67
CA LEU A 275 31.72 19.30 24.42
C LEU A 275 33.14 19.68 24.84
N LYS A 276 33.61 20.85 24.39
CA LYS A 276 34.91 21.41 24.75
C LYS A 276 34.75 22.68 25.56
N GLN A 277 35.68 22.95 26.47
CA GLN A 277 35.77 24.21 27.19
C GLN A 277 36.92 25.04 26.64
N ASN A 278 36.62 26.29 26.28
CA ASN A 278 37.60 27.29 25.86
C ASN A 278 37.43 28.54 26.75
N GLU A 279 38.38 28.81 27.64
CA GLU A 279 38.38 29.99 28.53
C GLU A 279 37.05 30.22 29.27
N ASP A 280 36.20 31.09 28.73
CA ASP A 280 34.92 31.55 29.30
C ASP A 280 33.68 30.97 28.59
N LYS A 281 33.86 29.94 27.76
CA LYS A 281 32.76 29.30 27.03
C LYS A 281 32.92 27.80 26.84
N TYR A 282 31.78 27.19 26.54
CA TYR A 282 31.64 25.79 26.18
C TYR A 282 31.15 25.69 24.74
N LEU A 283 31.82 24.84 23.95
CA LEU A 283 31.50 24.59 22.55
C LEU A 283 31.06 23.15 22.39
N LEU A 284 29.81 22.96 21.98
CA LEU A 284 29.25 21.67 21.63
C LEU A 284 29.24 21.52 20.11
N HIS A 285 29.92 20.50 19.60
CA HIS A 285 29.89 20.13 18.19
C HIS A 285 29.44 18.68 18.00
N MET A 286 28.73 18.44 16.91
CA MET A 286 28.44 17.09 16.45
C MET A 286 29.70 16.55 15.75
N VAL A 287 30.18 15.40 16.21
CA VAL A 287 31.40 14.76 15.66
C VAL A 287 31.07 14.10 14.32
N ASP A 288 29.92 13.44 14.27
CA ASP A 288 29.41 12.79 13.08
C ASP A 288 29.10 13.80 11.98
N LYS A 289 29.56 13.49 10.76
CA LYS A 289 29.33 14.31 9.56
C LYS A 289 28.39 13.58 8.62
N TYR A 290 27.83 14.32 7.66
CA TYR A 290 27.02 13.77 6.56
C TYR A 290 25.72 13.08 6.99
N ILE A 291 25.06 13.62 8.02
CA ILE A 291 23.67 13.24 8.32
C ILE A 291 22.76 14.01 7.38
N ALA A 292 21.94 13.29 6.61
CA ALA A 292 20.93 13.90 5.75
C ALA A 292 19.53 13.63 6.30
N VAL A 293 18.68 14.65 6.29
CA VAL A 293 17.27 14.51 6.67
C VAL A 293 16.45 14.34 5.40
N LEU A 294 15.61 13.30 5.34
CA LEU A 294 14.80 12.99 4.16
C LEU A 294 13.37 13.56 4.21
N THR A 295 12.93 14.04 5.38
CA THR A 295 11.56 14.53 5.56
C THR A 295 11.56 15.90 6.26
N PRO A 296 10.58 16.77 5.95
CA PRO A 296 10.42 18.05 6.64
C PRO A 296 10.06 17.90 8.12
N LYS A 297 9.63 16.71 8.55
CA LYS A 297 9.30 16.38 9.95
C LYS A 297 10.54 16.01 10.78
N ASN A 298 11.72 15.95 10.17
CA ASN A 298 12.94 15.45 10.81
C ASN A 298 12.71 14.06 11.46
N ASP A 299 12.04 13.16 10.73
CA ASP A 299 11.64 11.84 11.23
C ASP A 299 12.19 10.65 10.41
N VAL A 300 13.01 10.94 9.41
CA VAL A 300 13.77 9.96 8.60
C VAL A 300 15.14 10.54 8.29
N PHE A 301 16.20 9.79 8.61
CA PHE A 301 17.58 10.25 8.50
C PHE A 301 18.46 9.25 7.75
N ILE A 302 19.36 9.73 6.91
CA ILE A 302 20.46 8.92 6.36
C ILE A 302 21.69 9.14 7.21
N TYR A 303 22.30 8.04 7.65
CA TYR A 303 23.57 8.04 8.37
C TYR A 303 24.28 6.70 8.17
N ASN A 304 25.58 6.70 7.84
CA ASN A 304 26.43 5.50 7.71
C ASN A 304 25.79 4.29 6.99
N GLY A 305 25.20 4.51 5.80
CA GLY A 305 24.58 3.43 5.00
C GLY A 305 23.23 2.93 5.52
N GLY A 306 22.66 3.57 6.54
CA GLY A 306 21.32 3.30 7.07
C GLY A 306 20.35 4.45 6.84
N ILE A 307 19.08 4.12 6.59
CA ILE A 307 17.94 5.02 6.70
C ILE A 307 17.28 4.75 8.05
N TYR A 308 17.51 5.63 9.02
CA TYR A 308 17.04 5.54 10.39
C TYR A 308 15.66 6.15 10.56
N LEU A 309 14.81 5.45 11.31
CA LEU A 309 13.47 5.85 11.72
C LEU A 309 13.45 6.01 13.26
N PRO A 310 14.08 7.08 13.79
CA PRO A 310 14.33 7.21 15.23
C PRO A 310 13.07 7.36 16.07
N SER A 311 13.22 7.17 17.38
CA SER A 311 12.16 7.32 18.37
C SER A 311 11.67 8.76 18.46
N LYS A 312 10.42 8.95 18.90
CA LYS A 312 9.84 10.29 19.14
C LYS A 312 10.65 11.10 20.15
N ARG A 313 11.28 10.42 21.11
CA ARG A 313 12.14 11.05 22.12
C ARG A 313 13.39 11.63 21.47
N GLN A 314 14.12 10.83 20.70
CA GLN A 314 15.33 11.31 20.02
C GLN A 314 15.00 12.42 19.02
N MET A 315 13.93 12.29 18.24
CA MET A 315 13.51 13.32 17.28
C MET A 315 13.30 14.69 17.92
N LYS A 316 12.55 14.75 19.04
CA LYS A 316 12.28 16.01 19.77
C LYS A 316 13.56 16.68 20.27
N VAL A 317 14.53 15.89 20.73
CA VAL A 317 15.80 16.42 21.22
C VAL A 317 16.66 16.88 20.04
N LEU A 318 16.89 16.02 19.06
CA LEU A 318 17.73 16.33 17.90
C LEU A 318 17.21 17.53 17.10
N GLU A 319 15.89 17.72 16.96
CA GLU A 319 15.32 18.89 16.28
C GLU A 319 15.85 20.22 16.87
N ILE A 320 15.97 20.30 18.20
CA ILE A 320 16.45 21.50 18.89
C ILE A 320 17.94 21.73 18.58
N PHE A 321 18.78 20.69 18.73
CA PHE A 321 20.22 20.81 18.55
C PHE A 321 20.60 21.00 17.07
N LEU A 322 20.03 20.22 16.16
CA LEU A 322 20.31 20.28 14.73
C LEU A 322 19.92 21.63 14.12
N ARG A 323 18.86 22.29 14.61
CA ARG A 323 18.48 23.65 14.17
C ARG A 323 19.59 24.68 14.37
N TYR A 324 20.35 24.57 15.46
CA TYR A 324 21.48 25.48 15.71
C TYR A 324 22.74 25.01 14.99
N ILE A 325 23.03 23.71 15.00
CA ILE A 325 24.23 23.14 14.37
C ILE A 325 24.22 23.33 12.86
N SER A 326 23.07 23.15 12.19
CA SER A 326 22.96 23.36 10.74
C SER A 326 23.23 24.80 10.32
N LYS A 327 22.99 25.77 11.21
CA LYS A 327 23.15 27.20 10.95
C LYS A 327 24.51 27.75 11.39
N TYR A 328 25.05 27.25 12.49
CA TYR A 328 26.22 27.82 13.17
C TYR A 328 27.39 26.85 13.31
N ASN A 329 27.29 25.62 12.80
CA ASN A 329 28.24 24.50 12.92
C ASN A 329 28.52 23.98 14.34
N SER A 330 28.28 24.80 15.36
CA SER A 330 28.46 24.47 16.77
C SER A 330 27.48 25.27 17.62
N ILE A 331 27.28 24.83 18.86
CA ILE A 331 26.49 25.55 19.86
C ILE A 331 27.44 26.07 20.93
N GLU A 332 27.40 27.38 21.14
CA GLU A 332 28.18 28.05 22.17
C GLU A 332 27.31 28.29 23.41
N PHE A 333 27.82 27.87 24.57
CA PHE A 333 27.24 28.18 25.88
C PHE A 333 28.23 29.01 26.68
N LYS A 334 27.76 30.11 27.26
CA LYS A 334 28.58 30.93 28.16
C LYS A 334 28.83 30.20 29.48
N LYS A 335 30.00 30.41 30.08
CA LYS A 335 30.37 29.82 31.37
C LYS A 335 29.45 30.21 32.53
N GLU A 336 28.81 31.37 32.48
CA GLU A 336 27.80 31.79 33.48
C GLU A 336 26.57 30.84 33.54
N ASN A 337 26.27 30.11 32.46
CA ASN A 337 25.15 29.18 32.35
C ASN A 337 25.55 27.71 32.51
N GLU A 338 26.77 27.44 32.97
CA GLU A 338 27.37 26.10 33.02
C GLU A 338 26.50 25.05 33.73
N ILE A 339 26.00 25.35 34.93
CA ILE A 339 25.19 24.42 35.72
C ILE A 339 23.87 24.07 35.00
N GLU A 340 23.22 25.07 34.39
CA GLU A 340 21.95 24.87 33.68
C GLU A 340 22.16 24.11 32.36
N MET A 341 23.26 24.40 31.65
CA MET A 341 23.64 23.70 30.42
C MET A 341 23.86 22.22 30.67
N PHE A 342 24.63 21.84 31.70
CA PHE A 342 24.86 20.43 32.03
C PHE A 342 23.58 19.71 32.48
N ASN A 343 22.81 20.32 33.40
CA ASN A 343 21.61 19.70 33.97
C ASN A 343 20.41 19.66 33.01
N THR A 344 20.43 20.47 31.95
CA THR A 344 19.33 20.54 30.98
C THR A 344 19.76 20.07 29.60
N ALA A 345 20.64 20.82 28.93
CA ALA A 345 20.97 20.57 27.53
C ALA A 345 21.78 19.27 27.37
N ILE A 346 22.90 19.14 28.10
CA ILE A 346 23.78 17.97 27.98
C ILE A 346 23.09 16.71 28.49
N SER A 347 22.48 16.76 29.68
CA SER A 347 21.72 15.62 30.23
C SER A 347 20.59 15.15 29.30
N LYS A 348 19.82 16.06 28.69
CA LYS A 348 18.76 15.67 27.72
C LYS A 348 19.35 15.11 26.42
N LEU A 349 20.49 15.64 25.98
CA LEU A 349 21.18 15.16 24.78
C LEU A 349 21.73 13.76 25.00
N GLU A 350 22.48 13.52 26.07
CA GLU A 350 23.01 12.19 26.45
C GLU A 350 21.90 11.15 26.55
N ASN A 351 20.73 11.56 27.03
CA ASN A 351 19.54 10.74 27.12
C ASN A 351 18.88 10.40 25.77
N ALA A 352 19.32 11.01 24.67
CA ALA A 352 18.73 10.88 23.35
C ALA A 352 19.71 10.35 22.29
N ILE A 353 21.01 10.27 22.56
CA ILE A 353 22.03 9.86 21.58
C ILE A 353 22.95 8.77 22.15
N SER A 354 23.90 8.29 21.35
CA SER A 354 24.88 7.29 21.79
C SER A 354 25.89 7.85 22.80
N GLU A 355 26.51 9.00 22.49
CA GLU A 355 27.58 9.53 23.33
C GLU A 355 27.72 11.05 23.22
N VAL A 356 27.90 11.72 24.37
CA VAL A 356 28.45 13.07 24.44
C VAL A 356 29.84 12.99 25.08
N LYS A 357 30.89 13.17 24.28
CA LYS A 357 32.28 13.22 24.75
C LYS A 357 32.57 14.57 25.40
N ILE A 358 32.69 14.58 26.72
CA ILE A 358 33.07 15.76 27.49
C ILE A 358 34.60 15.82 27.58
N ASP A 359 35.20 16.97 27.25
CA ASP A 359 36.66 17.14 27.32
C ASP A 359 37.17 16.98 28.75
N LYS A 360 38.35 16.36 28.90
CA LYS A 360 38.97 16.06 30.20
C LYS A 360 39.31 17.32 31.00
N ASN A 361 39.52 18.45 30.34
CA ASN A 361 39.78 19.74 30.98
C ASN A 361 38.58 20.24 31.81
N ILE A 362 37.39 19.65 31.64
CA ILE A 362 36.20 19.94 32.44
C ILE A 362 36.24 19.04 33.69
N GLU A 363 37.18 19.32 34.60
CA GLU A 363 37.53 18.45 35.75
C GLU A 363 36.48 18.49 36.89
N ASN A 364 35.58 19.47 36.90
CA ASN A 364 34.65 19.71 38.00
C ASN A 364 33.29 19.00 37.86
N LEU A 365 33.20 18.00 36.97
CA LEU A 365 31.96 17.28 36.68
C LEU A 365 31.79 16.06 37.59
N VAL A 366 30.72 16.03 38.39
CA VAL A 366 30.33 14.85 39.18
C VAL A 366 29.10 14.23 38.53
N LYS A 367 29.28 13.03 37.95
CA LYS A 367 28.25 12.24 37.28
C LYS A 367 28.11 10.89 38.00
N GLU A 368 27.41 10.92 39.12
CA GLU A 368 27.27 9.78 40.04
C GLU A 368 25.81 9.64 40.45
N GLU A 369 25.35 8.40 40.69
CA GLU A 369 23.98 8.16 41.13
C GLU A 369 23.70 8.88 42.46
N LEU A 370 22.53 9.53 42.54
CA LEU A 370 22.09 10.16 43.77
C LEU A 370 21.81 9.08 44.84
N LYS A 371 22.55 9.13 45.93
CA LYS A 371 22.24 8.41 47.17
C LYS A 371 21.68 9.40 48.20
N ALA A 372 20.38 9.32 48.46
CA ALA A 372 19.73 10.11 49.50
C ALA A 372 19.82 9.39 50.85
N GLU A 373 20.48 10.00 51.82
CA GLU A 373 20.54 9.53 53.21
C GLU A 373 19.67 10.41 54.10
N PHE A 374 18.79 9.76 54.86
CA PHE A 374 17.82 10.41 55.75
C PHE A 374 18.20 10.13 57.20
N TYR A 375 18.48 11.18 57.96
CA TYR A 375 18.81 11.09 59.38
C TYR A 375 17.68 11.71 60.20
N LEU A 376 17.00 10.87 60.97
CA LEU A 376 15.91 11.26 61.86
C LEU A 376 16.44 11.36 63.29
N ASP A 377 16.25 12.51 63.93
CA ASP A 377 16.61 12.77 65.33
C ASP A 377 15.38 13.27 66.09
N LEU A 378 15.26 12.95 67.38
CA LEU A 378 14.17 13.39 68.24
C LEU A 378 14.72 14.34 69.31
N ARG A 379 14.39 15.64 69.20
CA ARG A 379 14.81 16.66 70.18
C ARG A 379 13.60 17.39 70.75
N LYS A 380 13.45 17.35 72.08
CA LYS A 380 12.37 18.06 72.81
C LYS A 380 10.97 17.85 72.20
N ASN A 381 10.60 16.60 71.93
CA ASN A 381 9.36 16.19 71.26
C ASN A 381 9.18 16.67 69.80
N GLN A 382 10.26 17.08 69.13
CA GLN A 382 10.24 17.38 67.70
C GLN A 382 11.10 16.37 66.94
N VAL A 383 10.57 15.87 65.82
CA VAL A 383 11.32 15.04 64.87
C VAL A 383 12.06 15.97 63.92
N ILE A 384 13.39 15.86 63.88
CA ILE A 384 14.26 16.59 62.97
C ILE A 384 14.69 15.62 61.88
N LEU A 385 14.41 15.98 60.62
CA LEU A 385 14.90 15.26 59.46
C LEU A 385 16.06 16.03 58.83
N ASN A 386 17.25 15.42 58.80
CA ASN A 386 18.37 15.88 58.00
C ASN A 386 18.51 15.01 56.75
N VAL A 387 18.57 15.65 55.58
CA VAL A 387 18.72 14.96 54.30
C VAL A 387 20.08 15.29 53.72
N ASN A 388 20.88 14.26 53.48
CA ASN A 388 22.15 14.33 52.77
C ASN A 388 21.94 13.75 51.37
N LEU A 389 22.18 14.56 50.34
CA LEU A 389 22.16 14.14 48.93
C LEU A 389 23.62 13.86 48.51
N LYS A 390 23.95 12.58 48.33
CA LYS A 390 25.31 12.16 47.95
C LYS A 390 25.42 11.90 46.45
N TYR A 391 26.47 12.42 45.85
CA TYR A 391 26.87 12.19 44.46
C TYR A 391 28.34 11.76 44.48
N GLY A 392 28.62 10.46 44.44
CA GLY A 392 29.96 9.91 44.65
C GLY A 392 30.53 10.31 46.02
N ASN A 393 31.66 11.03 46.02
CA ASN A 393 32.31 11.53 47.23
C ASN A 393 31.73 12.87 47.74
N GLU A 394 30.84 13.51 46.98
CA GLU A 394 30.24 14.79 47.35
C GLU A 394 28.97 14.60 48.18
N THR A 395 28.77 15.44 49.19
CA THR A 395 27.56 15.44 50.04
C THR A 395 26.98 16.83 50.11
N LEU A 396 25.75 17.00 49.59
CA LEU A 396 24.97 18.23 49.73
C LEU A 396 23.95 18.08 50.87
N LYS A 397 23.97 19.02 51.82
CA LYS A 397 22.92 19.08 52.87
C LYS A 397 21.73 19.86 52.35
N PHE A 398 20.53 19.26 52.41
CA PHE A 398 19.31 19.82 51.81
C PHE A 398 18.90 21.22 52.33
N TYR A 399 19.32 21.59 53.55
CA TYR A 399 18.96 22.86 54.19
C TYR A 399 20.14 23.82 54.43
N ALA A 400 21.35 23.52 53.94
CA ALA A 400 22.45 24.48 54.03
C ALA A 400 22.36 25.45 52.84
N ASN A 401 22.30 26.75 53.10
CA ASN A 401 22.57 27.79 52.12
C ASN A 401 23.97 27.53 51.55
N THR A 402 24.05 26.82 50.43
CA THR A 402 25.33 26.52 49.79
C THR A 402 25.82 27.81 49.16
N ASN A 403 26.83 28.42 49.78
CA ASN A 403 27.79 29.24 49.06
C ASN A 403 28.18 28.52 47.76
N LYS A 404 28.34 29.28 46.67
CA LYS A 404 28.74 28.78 45.34
C LYS A 404 29.78 27.65 45.48
N ASN A 405 29.36 26.41 45.23
CA ASN A 405 30.28 25.30 45.08
C ASN A 405 30.91 25.40 43.70
N ASP A 406 32.24 25.30 43.61
CA ASP A 406 32.99 25.31 42.35
C ASP A 406 32.78 24.03 41.50
N LYS A 407 31.87 23.14 41.89
CA LYS A 407 31.64 21.82 41.27
C LYS A 407 30.27 21.72 40.60
N ILE A 408 30.24 21.09 39.42
CA ILE A 408 29.06 20.87 38.60
C ILE A 408 28.54 19.46 38.87
N ILE A 409 27.33 19.36 39.43
CA ILE A 409 26.66 18.08 39.66
C ILE A 409 25.64 17.89 38.55
N ILE A 410 25.79 16.82 37.76
CA ILE A 410 24.79 16.40 36.78
C ILE A 410 23.74 15.54 37.49
N ARG A 411 22.48 15.95 37.43
CA ARG A 411 21.37 15.17 37.97
C ARG A 411 20.77 14.28 36.89
N ASP A 412 20.57 13.01 37.22
CA ASP A 412 19.76 12.12 36.41
C ASP A 412 18.30 12.56 36.48
N ASN A 413 17.72 12.83 35.31
CA ASN A 413 16.27 12.86 35.19
C ASN A 413 15.80 11.42 34.95
N PRO A 414 14.81 10.92 35.70
CA PRO A 414 14.31 9.57 35.48
C PRO A 414 13.92 9.41 34.01
N LYS A 415 14.30 8.28 33.42
CA LYS A 415 13.84 7.88 32.09
C LYS A 415 12.32 7.82 32.16
N GLY A 416 11.66 8.86 31.64
CA GLY A 416 10.21 8.83 31.49
C GLY A 416 9.83 7.66 30.60
N ASP A 417 8.92 6.83 31.09
CA ASP A 417 8.26 5.76 30.35
C ASP A 417 7.59 6.28 29.05
#